data_AF-A0A8T5LXW8-F1
#
_entry.id   AF-A0A8T5LXW8-F1
#
_cell.length_a   1.000
_cell.length_b   1.000
_cell.length_c   1.000
_cell.angle_alpha   90.00
_cell.angle_beta   90.00
_cell.angle_gamma   90.00
#
_symmetry.space_group_name_H-M   'P 1'
#
loop_
_entity.id
_entity.type
_entity.pdbx_description
1 polymer ?
#
loop_
_entity_poly.entity_id
_entity_poly.type
_entity_poly.pdbx_seq_one_letter_code
_entity_poly.pdbx_strand_id
1 'polypeptide(L)' 'MDFSFLQDLKLTQNEIKIYTALLNLGSVPAGRITHETGLHRSRVYEGLNRLVEKGLVGFIKKGPITH' A
#
# COMPACT_ATOMS: atom_id res chain seq x y z
N MET A 1 6.10 -16.26 11.01
CA MET A 1 6.95 -15.33 10.24
C MET A 1 7.24 -14.16 11.16
N ASP A 2 8.49 -14.00 11.59
CA ASP A 2 8.91 -12.94 12.49
C ASP A 2 9.00 -11.60 11.75
N PHE A 3 8.17 -10.64 12.18
CA PHE A 3 8.04 -9.32 11.58
C PHE A 3 9.04 -8.29 12.14
N SER A 4 10.14 -8.74 12.74
CA SER A 4 11.14 -7.89 13.42
C SER A 4 11.72 -6.80 12.50
N PHE A 5 11.78 -7.06 11.19
CA PHE A 5 12.23 -6.09 10.17
C PHE A 5 11.30 -4.87 10.02
N LEU A 6 10.01 -4.99 10.34
CA LEU A 6 9.06 -3.87 10.21
C LEU A 6 9.26 -2.79 11.28
N GLN A 7 9.88 -3.11 12.42
CA GLN A 7 10.16 -2.14 13.48
C GLN A 7 11.30 -1.17 13.10
N ASP A 8 12.32 -1.64 12.38
CA ASP A 8 13.41 -0.78 11.89
C ASP A 8 12.99 0.14 10.75
N LEU A 9 11.96 -0.24 10.00
CA LEU A 9 11.47 0.54 8.87
C LEU A 9 10.73 1.83 9.27
N LYS A 10 10.54 2.12 10.58
CA LYS A 10 9.74 3.26 11.06
C LYS A 10 8.40 3.40 10.34
N LEU A 11 7.72 2.26 10.12
CA LEU A 11 6.40 2.25 9.50
C LEU A 11 5.35 2.58 10.56
N THR A 12 4.42 3.44 10.18
CA THR A 12 3.22 3.73 10.94
C THR A 12 2.22 2.58 10.80
N GLN A 13 1.32 2.44 11.78
CA GLN A 13 0.23 1.45 11.74
C GLN A 13 -0.60 1.55 10.45
N ASN A 14 -0.76 2.76 9.90
CA ASN A 14 -1.47 2.98 8.65
C ASN A 14 -0.73 2.40 7.46
N GLU A 15 0.59 2.60 7.37
CA GLU A 15 1.42 2.03 6.29
C GLU A 15 1.42 0.51 6.33
N ILE A 16 1.54 -0.08 7.53
CA ILE A 16 1.44 -1.54 7.70
C ILE A 16 0.08 -2.03 7.20
N LYS A 17 -1.01 -1.35 7.57
CA LYS A 17 -2.36 -1.73 7.13
C LYS A 17 -2.52 -1.65 5.61
N ILE A 18 -1.99 -0.59 4.99
CA ILE A 18 -1.98 -0.41 3.52
C ILE A 18 -1.15 -1.49 2.84
N TYR A 19 0.05 -1.78 3.37
CA TYR A 19 0.95 -2.78 2.84
C TYR A 19 0.34 -4.18 2.90
N THR A 20 -0.24 -4.55 4.04
CA THR A 20 -0.93 -5.84 4.21
C THR A 20 -2.16 -5.96 3.31
N ALA A 21 -2.96 -4.89 3.18
CA ALA A 21 -4.09 -4.86 2.25
C ALA A 21 -3.64 -5.06 0.79
N LEU A 22 -2.57 -4.39 0.37
CA LEU A 22 -1.98 -4.58 -0.96
C LEU A 22 -1.48 -6.02 -1.15
N LEU A 23 -0.86 -6.63 -0.13
CA LEU A 23 -0.41 -8.02 -0.15
C LEU A 23 -1.57 -9.01 -0.32
N ASN A 24 -2.71 -8.76 0.33
CA ASN A 24 -3.91 -9.61 0.22
C ASN A 24 -4.66 -9.43 -1.11
N LEU A 25 -4.78 -8.18 -1.57
CA LEU A 25 -5.49 -7.82 -2.81
C LEU A 25 -4.68 -8.08 -4.08
N GLY A 26 -3.36 -8.04 -3.99
CA GLY A 26 -2.45 -8.04 -5.13
C GLY A 26 -2.39 -6.68 -5.85
N SER A 27 -2.11 -6.72 -7.16
CA SER A 27 -1.95 -5.50 -7.97
C SER A 27 -3.30 -4.86 -8.28
N VAL A 28 -3.69 -3.90 -7.46
CA VAL A 28 -4.98 -3.21 -7.53
C VAL A 28 -4.82 -1.69 -7.55
N PRO A 29 -5.82 -0.93 -8.05
CA PRO A 29 -5.80 0.52 -7.96
C PRO A 29 -5.87 1.01 -6.51
N ALA A 30 -5.23 2.14 -6.21
CA ALA A 30 -5.25 2.77 -4.89
C ALA A 30 -6.67 3.02 -4.33
N GLY A 31 -7.66 3.23 -5.21
CA GLY A 31 -9.07 3.34 -4.80
C GLY A 31 -9.62 2.08 -4.15
N ARG A 32 -9.24 0.89 -4.64
CA ARG A 32 -9.66 -0.39 -4.04
C ARG A 32 -9.01 -0.59 -2.67
N ILE A 33 -7.74 -0.21 -2.52
CA ILE A 33 -7.02 -0.23 -1.24
C ILE A 33 -7.68 0.71 -0.23
N THR A 34 -8.14 1.88 -0.68
CA THR A 34 -8.87 2.85 0.15
C THR A 34 -10.15 2.24 0.69
N HIS A 35 -10.91 1.55 -0.17
CA HIS A 35 -12.14 0.87 0.23
C HIS A 35 -11.89 -0.29 1.22
N GLU A 36 -10.84 -1.09 1.01
CA GLU A 36 -10.53 -2.21 1.90
C GLU A 36 -9.97 -1.77 3.26
N THR A 37 -9.07 -0.78 3.26
CA THR A 37 -8.42 -0.32 4.50
C THR A 37 -9.33 0.55 5.38
N GLY A 38 -10.38 1.13 4.78
CA GLY A 38 -11.26 2.13 5.40
C GLY A 38 -10.55 3.45 5.71
N LEU A 39 -9.36 3.68 5.14
CA LEU A 39 -8.59 4.89 5.35
C LEU A 39 -9.03 5.98 4.38
N HIS A 40 -8.84 7.24 4.79
CA HIS A 40 -9.08 8.36 3.89
C HIS A 40 -8.11 8.30 2.71
N ARG A 41 -8.60 8.64 1.50
CA ARG A 41 -7.82 8.69 0.26
C ARG A 41 -6.42 9.28 0.48
N SER A 42 -6.34 10.46 1.09
CA SER A 42 -5.07 11.18 1.30
C SER A 42 -4.05 10.35 2.08
N ARG A 43 -4.48 9.62 3.12
CA ARG A 43 -3.61 8.74 3.93
C ARG A 43 -3.14 7.53 3.13
N VAL A 44 -3.99 7.00 2.26
CA VAL A 44 -3.63 5.87 1.39
C VAL A 44 -2.57 6.29 0.38
N TYR A 45 -2.77 7.43 -0.30
CA TYR A 45 -1.76 7.95 -1.23
C TYR A 45 -0.45 8.32 -0.52
N GLU A 46 -0.52 8.95 0.66
CA GLU A 46 0.68 9.27 1.46
C GLU A 46 1.43 7.99 1.89
N GLY A 47 0.71 7.00 2.41
CA GLY A 47 1.28 5.73 2.83
C GLY A 47 1.87 4.93 1.66
N LEU A 48 1.15 4.86 0.54
CA LEU A 48 1.68 4.25 -0.69
C LEU A 48 2.94 4.98 -1.16
N ASN A 49 2.95 6.32 -1.15
CA ASN A 49 4.11 7.09 -1.59
C ASN A 49 5.33 6.83 -0.69
N ARG A 50 5.14 6.80 0.64
CA ARG A 50 6.22 6.43 1.59
C ARG A 50 6.70 5.01 1.40
N LEU A 51 5.80 4.05 1.16
CA LEU A 51 6.17 2.67 0.88
C LEU A 51 6.97 2.56 -0.43
N VAL A 52 6.65 3.37 -1.44
CA VAL A 52 7.43 3.48 -2.69
C VAL A 52 8.80 4.08 -2.42
N GLU A 53 8.89 5.18 -1.65
CA GLU A 53 10.17 5.81 -1.27
C GLU A 53 11.08 4.85 -0.48
N LYS A 54 10.50 3.96 0.33
CA LYS A 54 11.22 2.89 1.05
C LYS A 54 11.58 1.70 0.17
N GLY A 55 11.13 1.65 -1.08
CA GLY A 55 11.34 0.52 -2.00
C GLY A 55 10.53 -0.74 -1.65
N LEU A 56 9.49 -0.62 -0.81
CA LEU A 56 8.67 -1.74 -0.36
C LEU A 56 7.53 -2.08 -1.32
N VAL A 57 7.04 -1.10 -2.08
CA VAL A 57 5.99 -1.29 -3.09
C VAL A 57 6.36 -0.54 -4.36
N GLY A 58 5.81 -1.00 -5.48
CA GLY A 58 5.94 -0.33 -6.78
C GLY A 58 4.57 -0.12 -7.40
N PHE A 59 4.51 0.76 -8.39
CA PHE A 59 3.32 0.93 -9.22
C PHE A 59 3.63 0.51 -10.64
N ILE A 60 2.64 -0.11 -11.29
CA ILE A 60 2.67 -0.40 -12.71
C ILE A 60 1.63 0.46 -13.40
N LYS A 61 2.01 1.12 -14.50
CA LYS A 61 1.03 1.74 -15.40
C LYS A 61 0.45 0.62 -16.26
N LYS A 62 -0.72 0.13 -15.88
CA LYS A 62 -1.51 -0.75 -16.74
C LYS A 62 -2.13 0.13 -17.84
N GLY A 63 -1.96 -0.26 -19.10
CA GLY A 63 -2.58 0.41 -20.25
C GLY A 63 -4.10 0.46 -20.13
N PRO A 64 -4.81 1.12 -21.07
CA PRO A 64 -6.26 1.27 -20.98
C PRO A 64 -6.89 -0.10 -20.73
N ILE A 65 -7.59 -0.20 -19.60
CA ILE A 65 -8.46 -1.33 -19.29
C ILE A 65 -9.67 -1.18 -20.22
N THR A 66 -9.55 -1.71 -21.44
CA THR A 66 -10.70 -1.99 -22.29
C THR A 66 -11.49 -3.07 -21.56
N HIS A 67 -12.63 -2.68 -21.00
CA HIS A 67 -13.61 -3.60 -20.45
C HIS A 67 -14.37 -4.28 -21.59
#